data_AF-A0A3N6A0W6-F1
#
_entry.id   AF-A0A3N6A0W6-F1
#
_cell.length_a   1.000
_cell.length_b   1.000
_cell.length_c   1.000
_cell.angle_alpha   90.00
_cell.angle_beta   90.00
_cell.angle_gamma   90.00
#
_symmetry.space_group_name_H-M   'P 1'
#
loop_
_entity.id
_entity.type
_entity.pdbx_description
1 polymer ?
#
loop_
_entity_poly.entity_id
_entity_poly.type
_entity_poly.pdbx_seq_one_letter_code
_entity_poly.pdbx_strand_id
1 'polypeptide(L)'
;MHIDEGLLQAFRDEELSPADRARVAAHLADCEICREALESARARAGSTAARLQILDSGSVLPTAASVRGRIQERIETNMEMTNMWQTAFSRKYRPIWASLLVVVVAVIVLTVPPVRALAGRLLYMFRAQEIQTVYVDGQKLEQQMQKLRSSPEMAQILAKDLRMEPKGERHEVTSTVQASQEAGIQVRAPKGVEAAKWYVQPGAKISMEVDLNRVRAVLDEMGNADVVLPPGLDGAKVNFDLQASVVGFFGDCSGGAGFGSPEDPSARRRNLGPGCFMLTQVLSPTVSAPGGLNIDEIATPLLQVMGMTEAEAKEFSQTVDFTTTMLVPIPRNVSSAETVSVDGVKGNLILHSGSQRFLLIWIKDEVIYSVTGVGGKEKALEIGNSLG
;
A
#
# COMPACT_ATOMS: atom_id res chain seq x y z
N MET A 1 2.59 11.53 46.68
CA MET A 1 1.45 12.42 46.36
C MET A 1 1.98 13.47 45.41
N HIS A 2 1.46 13.54 44.19
CA HIS A 2 1.98 14.42 43.13
C HIS A 2 1.13 15.68 43.01
N ILE A 3 1.70 16.74 42.44
CA ILE A 3 0.94 17.95 42.09
C ILE A 3 0.04 17.64 40.90
N ASP A 4 -1.19 18.16 40.97
CA ASP A 4 -2.15 18.08 39.88
C ASP A 4 -1.62 18.74 38.60
N GLU A 5 -1.94 18.17 37.44
CA GLU A 5 -1.46 18.65 36.14
C GLU A 5 -1.89 20.09 35.86
N GLY A 6 -3.09 20.50 36.30
CA GLY A 6 -3.58 21.87 36.15
C GLY A 6 -2.78 22.88 36.98
N LEU A 7 -2.35 22.52 38.18
CA LEU A 7 -1.48 23.36 39.01
C LEU A 7 -0.06 23.46 38.44
N LEU A 8 0.47 22.37 37.86
CA LEU A 8 1.76 22.39 37.16
C LEU A 8 1.71 23.28 35.92
N GLN A 9 0.59 23.27 35.19
CA GLN A 9 0.39 24.14 34.03
C GLN A 9 0.28 25.61 34.44
N ALA A 10 -0.52 25.93 35.46
CA ALA A 10 -0.61 27.28 35.98
C ALA A 10 0.73 27.79 36.56
N PHE A 11 1.55 26.90 37.13
CA PHE A 11 2.91 27.24 37.57
C PHE A 11 3.82 27.59 36.39
N ARG A 12 3.73 26.86 35.27
CA ARG A 12 4.47 27.16 34.02
C ARG A 12 4.07 28.50 33.42
N ASP A 13 2.77 28.79 33.43
CA ASP A 13 2.20 30.00 32.80
C ASP A 13 2.29 31.24 33.71
N GLU A 14 2.90 31.10 34.89
CA GLU A 14 3.04 32.14 35.92
C GLU A 14 1.70 32.66 36.49
N GLU A 15 0.64 31.88 36.37
CA GLU A 15 -0.73 32.27 36.76
C GLU A 15 -1.13 31.83 38.18
N LEU A 16 -0.19 31.27 38.95
CA LEU A 16 -0.44 30.88 40.34
C LEU A 16 -0.36 32.05 41.33
N SER A 17 -1.16 31.96 42.39
CA SER A 17 -1.02 32.83 43.56
C SER A 17 0.38 32.68 44.18
N PRO A 18 0.94 33.71 44.85
CA PRO A 18 2.26 33.62 45.47
C PRO A 18 2.40 32.46 46.48
N ALA A 19 1.33 32.15 47.20
CA ALA A 19 1.29 31.05 48.17
C ALA A 19 1.32 29.67 47.49
N ASP A 20 0.54 29.48 46.42
CA ASP A 20 0.53 28.23 45.68
C ASP A 20 1.82 28.04 44.86
N ARG A 21 2.39 29.13 44.32
CA ARG A 21 3.68 29.11 43.63
C ARG A 21 4.80 28.63 44.55
N ALA A 22 4.86 29.13 45.79
CA ALA A 22 5.82 28.66 46.79
C ALA A 22 5.63 27.17 47.14
N ARG A 23 4.37 26.73 47.29
CA ARG A 23 4.04 25.33 47.60
C ARG A 23 4.43 24.37 46.48
N VAL A 24 4.17 24.74 45.22
CA VAL A 24 4.55 23.95 44.04
C VAL A 24 6.06 23.96 43.85
N ALA A 25 6.74 25.10 44.04
CA ALA A 25 8.19 25.19 43.93
C ALA A 25 8.91 24.30 44.96
N ALA A 26 8.43 24.28 46.21
CA ALA A 26 8.97 23.38 47.24
C ALA A 26 8.81 21.90 46.84
N HIS A 27 7.65 21.53 46.28
CA HIS A 27 7.42 20.15 45.82
C HIS A 27 8.31 19.76 44.64
N LEU A 28 8.58 20.68 43.70
CA LEU A 28 9.44 20.44 42.54
C LEU A 28 10.93 20.27 42.91
N ALA A 29 11.36 20.80 44.06
CA ALA A 29 12.69 20.56 44.59
C ALA A 29 12.89 19.07 44.93
N ASP A 30 11.86 18.44 45.52
CA ASP A 30 11.96 17.10 46.08
C ASP A 30 11.38 15.98 45.19
N CYS A 31 10.55 16.31 44.18
CA CYS A 31 9.89 15.33 43.33
C CYS A 31 10.39 15.37 41.87
N GLU A 32 11.16 14.35 41.48
CA GLU A 32 11.69 14.19 40.13
C GLU A 32 10.59 13.99 39.07
N ILE A 33 9.56 13.20 39.38
CA ILE A 33 8.42 12.93 38.48
C ILE A 33 7.70 14.23 38.09
N CYS A 34 7.42 15.11 39.06
CA CYS A 34 6.79 16.40 38.77
C CYS A 34 7.71 17.36 38.00
N ARG A 35 9.03 17.21 38.16
CA ARG A 35 10.03 17.98 37.40
C ARG A 35 10.06 17.56 35.94
N GLU A 36 10.08 16.26 35.67
CA GLU A 36 10.00 15.72 34.30
C GLU A 36 8.68 16.08 33.61
N ALA A 37 7.57 16.05 34.35
CA ALA A 37 6.26 16.48 33.83
C ALA A 37 6.27 17.96 33.44
N LEU A 38 6.88 18.83 34.25
CA LEU A 38 7.02 20.27 33.96
C LEU A 38 7.91 20.53 32.74
N GLU A 39 9.06 19.86 32.63
CA GLU A 39 9.96 19.98 31.49
C GLU A 39 9.29 19.49 30.18
N SER A 40 8.57 18.37 30.24
CA SER A 40 7.78 17.87 29.12
C SER A 40 6.68 18.85 28.69
N ALA A 41 6.07 19.55 29.65
CA ALA A 41 5.06 20.59 29.36
C ALA A 41 5.69 21.85 28.75
N ARG A 42 6.90 22.24 29.16
CA ARG A 42 7.67 23.36 28.58
C ARG A 42 8.12 23.07 27.15
N ALA A 43 8.64 21.87 26.89
CA ALA A 43 9.07 21.45 25.56
C ALA A 43 7.92 21.46 24.54
N ARG A 44 6.75 20.94 24.93
CA ARG A 44 5.53 20.97 24.09
C ARG A 44 5.08 22.39 23.76
N ALA A 45 5.13 23.31 24.72
CA ALA A 45 4.77 24.72 24.52
C ALA A 45 5.76 25.41 23.56
N GLY A 46 7.07 25.20 23.74
CA GLY A 46 8.11 25.75 22.85
C GLY A 46 7.97 25.28 21.40
N SER A 47 7.70 23.98 21.18
CA SER A 47 7.45 23.45 19.82
C SER A 47 6.20 24.06 19.17
N THR A 48 5.18 24.42 19.95
CA THR A 48 3.95 25.02 19.44
C THR A 48 4.18 26.47 19.04
N ALA A 49 4.88 27.24 19.88
CA ALA A 49 5.25 28.62 19.59
C ALA A 49 6.12 28.74 18.33
N ALA A 50 7.11 27.86 18.17
CA ALA A 50 7.97 27.83 16.98
C ALA A 50 7.20 27.58 15.67
N ARG A 51 6.15 26.75 15.71
CA ARG A 51 5.29 26.48 14.55
C ARG A 51 4.37 27.65 14.24
N LEU A 52 3.90 28.37 15.25
CA LEU A 52 3.06 29.56 15.06
C LEU A 52 3.86 30.77 14.57
N GLN A 53 5.15 30.88 14.86
CA GLN A 53 6.03 31.93 14.31
C GLN A 53 6.15 31.91 12.78
N ILE A 54 5.88 30.77 12.14
CA ILE A 54 5.83 30.67 10.67
C ILE A 54 4.69 31.54 10.10
N LEU A 55 3.61 31.74 10.86
CA LEU A 55 2.45 32.53 10.47
C LEU A 55 2.61 34.02 10.80
N ASP A 56 3.52 34.37 11.72
CA ASP A 56 3.80 35.74 12.16
C ASP A 56 4.99 36.38 11.40
N SER A 57 5.48 35.70 10.36
CA SER A 57 6.43 36.30 9.43
C SER A 57 5.71 37.41 8.67
N GLY A 58 5.94 38.66 9.08
CA GLY A 58 5.49 39.92 8.45
C GLY A 58 5.95 40.05 6.99
N SER A 59 5.47 39.15 6.15
CA SER A 59 5.71 39.11 4.72
C SER A 59 4.89 40.21 4.10
N VAL A 60 5.60 41.25 3.68
CA VAL A 60 5.08 42.27 2.76
C VAL A 60 4.45 41.54 1.59
N LEU A 61 3.13 41.68 1.42
CA LEU A 61 2.41 41.12 0.27
C LEU A 61 3.11 41.60 -1.01
N PRO A 62 3.49 40.70 -1.94
CA PRO A 62 4.17 41.10 -3.16
C PRO A 62 3.27 42.04 -3.97
N THR A 63 3.79 43.21 -4.33
CA THR A 63 3.03 44.21 -5.09
C THR A 63 2.72 43.70 -6.49
N ALA A 64 1.57 44.09 -7.04
CA ALA A 64 1.13 43.69 -8.38
C ALA A 64 2.17 44.01 -9.48
N ALA A 65 3.06 44.98 -9.26
CA ALA A 65 4.18 45.30 -10.15
C ALA A 65 5.24 44.20 -10.22
N SER A 66 5.58 43.58 -9.08
CA SER A 66 6.55 42.47 -9.01
C SER A 66 6.03 41.19 -9.69
N VAL A 67 4.72 40.98 -9.65
CA VAL A 67 4.04 39.87 -10.35
C VAL A 67 3.99 40.14 -11.86
N ARG A 68 3.72 41.39 -12.26
CA ARG A 68 3.65 41.78 -13.69
C ARG A 68 5.01 41.67 -14.38
N GLY A 69 6.10 42.06 -13.72
CA GLY A 69 7.47 41.93 -14.25
C GLY A 69 7.84 40.48 -14.59
N ARG A 70 7.49 39.53 -13.70
CA ARG A 70 7.75 38.10 -13.92
C ARG A 70 6.91 37.47 -15.04
N ILE A 71 5.72 38.02 -15.29
CA ILE A 71 4.84 37.56 -16.38
C ILE A 71 5.34 38.10 -17.72
N GLN A 72 5.83 39.34 -17.75
CA GLN A 72 6.29 39.99 -18.97
C GLN A 72 7.60 39.37 -19.51
N GLU A 73 8.54 39.03 -18.62
CA GLU A 73 9.78 38.32 -18.96
C GLU A 73 9.52 36.92 -19.59
N ARG A 74 8.39 36.30 -19.23
CA ARG A 74 7.95 34.99 -19.75
C ARG A 74 7.21 35.08 -21.09
N ILE A 75 6.73 36.26 -21.46
CA ILE A 75 6.06 36.52 -22.74
C ILE A 75 7.10 36.91 -23.80
N GLU A 76 8.09 37.72 -23.44
CA GLU A 76 9.14 38.17 -24.37
C GLU A 76 10.09 37.02 -24.78
N THR A 77 10.41 36.09 -23.87
CA THR A 77 11.25 34.92 -24.17
C THR A 77 10.61 33.87 -25.09
N ASN A 78 9.30 33.96 -25.34
CA ASN A 78 8.56 33.00 -26.18
C ASN A 78 8.22 33.52 -27.60
N MET A 79 8.61 34.76 -27.95
CA MET A 79 8.18 35.39 -29.21
C MET A 79 9.23 35.44 -30.33
N GLU A 80 10.42 34.84 -30.20
CA GLU A 80 11.46 34.90 -31.25
C GLU A 80 11.83 33.59 -31.98
N MET A 81 11.08 32.50 -31.84
CA MET A 81 11.31 31.27 -32.64
C MET A 81 10.17 30.85 -33.57
N THR A 82 9.05 31.58 -33.62
CA THR A 82 7.84 31.08 -34.29
C THR A 82 7.63 31.58 -35.73
N ASN A 83 8.37 32.58 -36.19
CA ASN A 83 8.06 33.22 -37.48
C ASN A 83 8.70 32.61 -38.74
N MET A 84 9.58 31.61 -38.61
CA MET A 84 10.16 30.93 -39.79
C MET A 84 9.56 29.53 -40.06
N TRP A 85 8.94 28.89 -39.05
CA TRP A 85 8.28 27.59 -39.19
C TRP A 85 6.80 27.68 -39.60
N GLN A 86 6.14 28.82 -39.34
CA GLN A 86 4.71 28.99 -39.65
C GLN A 86 4.42 29.22 -41.14
N THR A 87 5.39 29.63 -41.94
CA THR A 87 5.26 29.70 -43.41
C THR A 87 5.53 28.36 -44.10
N ALA A 88 6.30 27.47 -43.46
CA ALA A 88 6.57 26.11 -43.95
C ALA A 88 5.40 25.13 -43.74
N PHE A 89 4.49 25.42 -42.79
CA PHE A 89 3.33 24.58 -42.43
C PHE A 89 1.99 25.09 -43.00
N SER A 90 2.00 25.78 -44.14
CA SER A 90 0.75 26.21 -44.78
C SER A 90 -0.07 25.03 -45.33
N ARG A 91 -1.40 25.14 -45.21
CA ARG A 91 -2.41 24.10 -45.51
C ARG A 91 -2.34 23.52 -46.93
N LYS A 92 -1.60 24.15 -47.84
CA LYS A 92 -1.45 23.81 -49.27
C LYS A 92 -0.52 22.61 -49.52
N TYR A 93 0.41 22.29 -48.61
CA TYR A 93 1.43 21.23 -48.80
C TYR A 93 1.23 19.99 -47.92
N ARG A 94 0.09 19.91 -47.23
CA ARG A 94 -0.24 18.86 -46.25
C ARG A 94 -0.21 17.41 -46.77
N PRO A 95 -0.61 17.07 -48.02
CA PRO A 95 -0.52 15.68 -48.48
C PRO A 95 0.91 15.23 -48.76
N ILE A 96 1.80 16.14 -49.20
CA ILE A 96 3.21 15.82 -49.51
C ILE A 96 3.98 15.49 -48.23
N TRP A 97 3.75 16.26 -47.16
CA TRP A 97 4.34 16.01 -45.84
C TRP A 97 3.80 14.74 -45.16
N ALA A 98 2.53 14.38 -45.37
CA ALA A 98 1.98 13.15 -44.81
C ALA A 98 2.66 11.90 -45.41
N SER A 99 2.86 11.86 -46.73
CA SER A 99 3.59 10.78 -47.39
C SER A 99 5.07 10.76 -47.02
N LEU A 100 5.71 11.92 -46.90
CA LEU A 100 7.14 12.00 -46.58
C LEU A 100 7.43 11.65 -45.12
N LEU A 101 6.54 12.01 -44.18
CA LEU A 101 6.64 11.61 -42.78
C LEU A 101 6.48 10.10 -42.62
N VAL A 102 5.51 9.48 -43.30
CA VAL A 102 5.29 8.03 -43.22
C VAL A 102 6.49 7.26 -43.79
N VAL A 103 7.06 7.72 -44.91
CA VAL A 103 8.25 7.09 -45.51
C VAL A 103 9.49 7.30 -44.64
N VAL A 104 9.70 8.49 -44.09
CA VAL A 104 10.84 8.78 -43.20
C VAL A 104 10.72 8.00 -41.88
N VAL A 105 9.53 7.90 -41.30
CA VAL A 105 9.28 7.06 -40.10
C VAL A 105 9.50 5.58 -40.42
N ALA A 106 9.01 5.08 -41.56
CA ALA A 106 9.23 3.68 -41.96
C ALA A 106 10.71 3.36 -42.22
N VAL A 107 11.44 4.29 -42.85
CA VAL A 107 12.89 4.13 -43.10
C VAL A 107 13.69 4.22 -41.80
N ILE A 108 13.37 5.14 -40.89
CA ILE A 108 14.00 5.24 -39.56
C ILE A 108 13.75 3.97 -38.73
N VAL A 109 12.52 3.42 -38.79
CA VAL A 109 12.18 2.14 -38.14
C VAL A 109 12.96 0.97 -38.74
N LEU A 110 13.24 0.98 -40.04
CA LEU A 110 13.88 -0.14 -40.74
C LEU A 110 15.41 -0.07 -40.81
N THR A 111 16.04 1.10 -40.66
CA THR A 111 17.49 1.31 -40.89
C THR A 111 18.31 1.67 -39.66
N VAL A 112 17.70 2.00 -38.51
CA VAL A 112 18.43 2.31 -37.27
C VAL A 112 18.47 1.03 -36.39
N PRO A 113 19.65 0.41 -36.16
CA PRO A 113 19.78 -0.83 -35.39
C PRO A 113 19.12 -0.86 -33.98
N PRO A 114 19.02 0.25 -33.19
CA PRO A 114 18.35 0.23 -31.90
C PRO A 114 16.83 0.15 -31.99
N VAL A 115 16.21 0.37 -33.15
CA VAL A 115 14.73 0.36 -33.29
C VAL A 115 14.20 -1.04 -33.60
N ARG A 116 15.01 -1.93 -34.20
CA ARG A 116 14.73 -3.38 -34.22
C ARG A 116 14.89 -4.02 -32.83
N ALA A 117 15.55 -3.36 -31.89
CA ALA A 117 15.69 -3.79 -30.50
C ALA A 117 14.59 -3.25 -29.56
N LEU A 118 13.61 -2.49 -30.07
CA LEU A 118 12.61 -1.77 -29.26
C LEU A 118 11.16 -2.23 -29.50
N ALA A 119 10.98 -3.50 -29.92
CA ALA A 119 9.75 -4.26 -29.70
C ALA A 119 9.92 -5.33 -28.58
N GLY A 120 11.08 -5.37 -27.92
CA GLY A 120 11.48 -6.45 -27.02
C GLY A 120 11.99 -6.01 -25.65
N ARG A 121 11.53 -4.88 -25.10
CA ARG A 121 11.62 -4.66 -23.65
C ARG A 121 10.37 -5.27 -23.03
N LEU A 122 10.39 -6.59 -22.81
CA LEU A 122 9.33 -7.27 -22.08
C LEU A 122 9.09 -6.50 -20.78
N LEU A 123 7.91 -5.89 -20.67
CA LEU A 123 7.37 -5.49 -19.39
C LEU A 123 7.25 -6.81 -18.62
N TYR A 124 8.11 -7.03 -17.63
CA TYR A 124 7.92 -8.14 -16.72
C TYR A 124 6.58 -7.90 -16.04
N MET A 125 5.60 -8.74 -16.40
CA MET A 125 4.26 -8.72 -15.83
C MET A 125 4.18 -9.88 -14.87
N PHE A 126 4.31 -9.59 -13.58
CA PHE A 126 3.93 -10.57 -12.56
C PHE A 126 2.46 -10.90 -12.77
N ARG A 127 2.12 -12.18 -12.82
CA ARG A 127 0.73 -12.66 -12.78
C ARG A 127 0.69 -13.88 -11.89
N ALA A 128 -0.04 -13.80 -10.79
CA ALA A 128 -0.15 -14.92 -9.86
C ALA A 128 -0.81 -16.13 -10.55
N GLN A 129 -0.09 -17.24 -10.60
CA GLN A 129 -0.56 -18.55 -11.08
C GLN A 129 -0.44 -19.61 -9.99
N GLU A 130 0.58 -19.50 -9.13
CA GLU A 130 0.76 -20.38 -7.97
C GLU A 130 0.81 -19.58 -6.66
N ILE A 131 0.44 -20.25 -5.57
CA ILE A 131 0.56 -19.72 -4.20
C ILE A 131 1.53 -20.60 -3.43
N GLN A 132 2.57 -19.97 -2.90
CA GLN A 132 3.53 -20.62 -2.02
C GLN A 132 3.49 -19.97 -0.63
N THR A 133 3.33 -20.77 0.42
CA THR A 133 3.35 -20.28 1.78
C THR A 133 4.77 -20.19 2.31
N VAL A 134 5.10 -19.09 2.99
CA VAL A 134 6.42 -18.87 3.60
C VAL A 134 6.24 -18.61 5.09
N TYR A 135 6.93 -19.38 5.92
CA TYR A 135 6.82 -19.27 7.36
C TYR A 135 7.68 -18.12 7.91
N VAL A 136 7.04 -17.15 8.56
CA VAL A 136 7.66 -15.93 9.11
C VAL A 136 7.53 -15.86 10.63
N ASP A 137 8.37 -15.05 11.27
CA ASP A 137 8.17 -14.69 12.68
C ASP A 137 7.02 -13.70 12.82
N GLY A 138 5.87 -14.20 13.29
CA GLY A 138 4.66 -13.40 13.45
C GLY A 138 4.77 -12.28 14.48
N GLN A 139 5.50 -12.51 15.58
CA GLN A 139 5.63 -11.50 16.64
C GLN A 139 6.54 -10.37 16.18
N LYS A 140 7.65 -10.70 15.53
CA LYS A 140 8.55 -9.71 14.94
C LYS A 140 7.83 -8.90 13.86
N LEU A 141 7.10 -9.57 12.96
CA LEU A 141 6.33 -8.90 11.90
C LEU A 141 5.24 -7.98 12.47
N GLU A 142 4.49 -8.43 13.47
CA GLU A 142 3.46 -7.61 14.12
C GLU A 142 4.06 -6.38 14.82
N GLN A 143 5.17 -6.55 15.55
CA GLN A 143 5.90 -5.45 16.18
C GLN A 143 6.42 -4.45 15.15
N GLN A 144 7.00 -4.92 14.05
CA GLN A 144 7.47 -4.06 12.96
C GLN A 144 6.31 -3.30 12.30
N MET A 145 5.20 -3.97 12.02
CA MET A 145 3.99 -3.35 11.48
C MET A 145 3.36 -2.33 12.45
N GLN A 146 3.41 -2.62 13.75
CA GLN A 146 2.98 -1.69 14.80
C GLN A 146 3.84 -0.43 14.79
N LYS A 147 5.17 -0.58 14.79
CA LYS A 147 6.13 0.54 14.70
C LYS A 147 5.87 1.40 13.47
N LEU A 148 5.68 0.77 12.31
CA LEU A 148 5.39 1.46 11.05
C LEU A 148 4.09 2.28 11.12
N ARG A 149 3.02 1.70 11.70
CA ARG A 149 1.74 2.41 11.87
C ARG A 149 1.80 3.53 12.90
N SER A 150 2.62 3.37 13.93
CA SER A 150 2.74 4.34 15.03
C SER A 150 3.68 5.50 14.74
N SER A 151 4.47 5.45 13.66
CA SER A 151 5.35 6.54 13.25
C SER A 151 4.73 7.38 12.12
N PRO A 152 4.29 8.61 12.41
CA PRO A 152 3.76 9.53 11.39
C PRO A 152 4.81 9.92 10.35
N GLU A 153 6.09 9.90 10.73
CA GLU A 153 7.22 10.22 9.86
C GLU A 153 7.43 9.11 8.83
N MET A 154 7.40 7.84 9.25
CA MET A 154 7.51 6.70 8.33
C MET A 154 6.32 6.63 7.37
N ALA A 155 5.10 6.88 7.85
CA ALA A 155 3.91 6.93 7.00
C ALA A 155 4.01 8.03 5.93
N GLN A 156 4.56 9.19 6.27
CA GLN A 156 4.77 10.28 5.32
C GLN A 156 5.88 10.00 4.30
N ILE A 157 6.96 9.32 4.71
CA ILE A 157 8.04 8.91 3.81
C ILE A 157 7.49 7.97 2.73
N LEU A 158 6.69 6.97 3.12
CA LEU A 158 6.08 6.03 2.18
C LEU A 158 4.98 6.66 1.32
N ALA A 159 4.21 7.61 1.87
CA ALA A 159 3.12 8.26 1.15
C ALA A 159 3.59 9.26 0.08
N LYS A 160 4.79 9.84 0.20
CA LYS A 160 5.28 10.87 -0.74
C LYS A 160 5.53 10.34 -2.15
N ASP A 161 5.97 9.09 -2.27
CA ASP A 161 6.40 8.51 -3.55
C ASP A 161 5.34 7.54 -4.11
N LEU A 162 4.28 7.28 -3.36
CA LEU A 162 3.18 6.40 -3.75
C LEU A 162 2.04 7.21 -4.37
N ARG A 163 1.85 7.07 -5.69
CA ARG A 163 0.68 7.60 -6.39
C ARG A 163 -0.37 6.51 -6.47
N MET A 164 -1.47 6.70 -5.75
CA MET A 164 -2.64 5.82 -5.80
C MET A 164 -3.76 6.51 -6.58
N GLU A 165 -4.25 5.83 -7.60
CA GLU A 165 -5.41 6.23 -8.40
C GLU A 165 -6.52 5.19 -8.17
N PRO A 166 -7.39 5.40 -7.16
CA PRO A 166 -8.52 4.51 -6.93
C PRO A 166 -9.51 4.62 -8.10
N LYS A 167 -10.03 3.48 -8.58
CA LYS A 167 -11.06 3.45 -9.63
C LYS A 167 -12.47 3.67 -9.09
N GLY A 168 -12.64 3.76 -7.77
CA GLY A 168 -13.91 4.03 -7.10
C GLY A 168 -13.89 3.61 -5.63
N GLU A 169 -14.98 3.89 -4.94
CA GLU A 169 -15.17 3.50 -3.54
C GLU A 169 -15.86 2.15 -3.43
N ARG A 170 -15.63 1.45 -2.32
CA ARG A 170 -16.34 0.22 -2.00
C ARG A 170 -17.83 0.53 -1.85
N HIS A 171 -18.65 -0.32 -2.43
CA HIS A 171 -20.10 -0.21 -2.30
C HIS A 171 -20.75 -1.59 -2.25
N GLU A 172 -21.95 -1.62 -1.67
CA GLU A 172 -22.77 -2.82 -1.59
C GLU A 172 -23.48 -3.03 -2.93
N VAL A 173 -23.59 -4.29 -3.35
CA VAL A 173 -24.33 -4.70 -4.55
C VAL A 173 -25.37 -5.76 -4.17
N THR A 174 -26.39 -5.91 -5.01
CA THR A 174 -27.58 -6.68 -4.65
C THR A 174 -27.56 -8.13 -5.14
N SER A 175 -26.64 -8.48 -6.04
CA SER A 175 -26.61 -9.81 -6.64
C SER A 175 -25.22 -10.21 -7.13
N THR A 176 -25.02 -11.52 -7.32
CA THR A 176 -23.84 -12.10 -7.98
C THR A 176 -23.68 -11.62 -9.42
N VAL A 177 -24.80 -11.39 -10.13
CA VAL A 177 -24.79 -10.89 -11.51
C VAL A 177 -24.25 -9.46 -11.57
N GLN A 178 -24.77 -8.57 -10.71
CA GLN A 178 -24.27 -7.20 -10.61
C GLN A 178 -22.78 -7.19 -10.21
N ALA A 179 -22.41 -7.97 -9.20
CA ALA A 179 -21.03 -8.10 -8.76
C ALA A 179 -20.09 -8.56 -9.89
N SER A 180 -20.55 -9.51 -10.72
CA SER A 180 -19.78 -10.02 -11.87
C SER A 180 -19.55 -8.96 -12.93
N GLN A 181 -20.60 -8.19 -13.26
CA GLN A 181 -20.53 -7.13 -14.25
C GLN A 181 -19.58 -6.01 -13.83
N GLU A 182 -19.66 -5.57 -12.58
CA GLU A 182 -18.83 -4.47 -12.08
C GLU A 182 -17.37 -4.88 -11.84
N ALA A 183 -17.13 -6.13 -11.42
CA ALA A 183 -15.78 -6.62 -11.19
C ALA A 183 -15.08 -7.15 -12.45
N GLY A 184 -15.82 -7.39 -13.54
CA GLY A 184 -15.28 -7.95 -14.77
C GLY A 184 -14.82 -9.41 -14.65
N ILE A 185 -15.37 -10.15 -13.68
CA ILE A 185 -15.10 -11.58 -13.44
C ILE A 185 -16.41 -12.34 -13.29
N GLN A 186 -16.40 -13.65 -13.58
CA GLN A 186 -17.54 -14.49 -13.26
C GLN A 186 -17.54 -14.83 -11.77
N VAL A 187 -18.32 -14.09 -10.98
CA VAL A 187 -18.42 -14.29 -9.53
C VAL A 187 -19.16 -15.59 -9.25
N ARG A 188 -18.52 -16.46 -8.49
CA ARG A 188 -19.07 -17.74 -8.04
C ARG A 188 -19.59 -17.63 -6.62
N ALA A 189 -20.54 -18.50 -6.27
CA ALA A 189 -21.10 -18.58 -4.92
C ALA A 189 -21.27 -20.05 -4.49
N PRO A 190 -21.26 -20.34 -3.18
CA PRO A 190 -21.61 -21.67 -2.69
C PRO A 190 -23.01 -22.08 -3.16
N LYS A 191 -23.12 -23.26 -3.77
CA LYS A 191 -24.40 -23.77 -4.29
C LYS A 191 -25.44 -23.89 -3.18
N GLY A 192 -26.62 -23.33 -3.41
CA GLY A 192 -27.74 -23.39 -2.47
C GLY A 192 -27.60 -22.51 -1.22
N VAL A 193 -26.62 -21.59 -1.19
CA VAL A 193 -26.46 -20.63 -0.10
C VAL A 193 -26.53 -19.22 -0.67
N GLU A 194 -27.50 -18.44 -0.19
CA GLU A 194 -27.57 -17.01 -0.52
C GLU A 194 -26.58 -16.21 0.31
N ALA A 195 -25.99 -15.19 -0.31
CA ALA A 195 -25.14 -14.26 0.42
C ALA A 195 -26.02 -13.32 1.25
N ALA A 196 -25.62 -13.09 2.50
CA ALA A 196 -26.19 -12.06 3.34
C ALA A 196 -25.92 -10.66 2.75
N LYS A 197 -24.71 -10.43 2.21
CA LYS A 197 -24.31 -9.17 1.56
C LYS A 197 -23.24 -9.41 0.51
N TRP A 198 -23.24 -8.57 -0.51
CA TRP A 198 -22.18 -8.48 -1.50
C TRP A 198 -21.57 -7.09 -1.53
N TYR A 199 -20.25 -7.03 -1.65
CA TYR A 199 -19.52 -5.78 -1.85
C TYR A 199 -18.62 -5.89 -3.07
N VAL A 200 -18.56 -4.82 -3.84
CA VAL A 200 -17.54 -4.62 -4.87
C VAL A 200 -16.57 -3.56 -4.34
N GLN A 201 -15.29 -3.88 -4.39
CA GLN A 201 -14.21 -2.94 -4.21
C GLN A 201 -13.62 -2.68 -5.60
N PRO A 202 -13.86 -1.51 -6.20
CA PRO A 202 -13.18 -1.13 -7.43
C PRO A 202 -11.67 -1.20 -7.26
N GLY A 203 -10.98 -1.57 -8.34
CA GLY A 203 -9.53 -1.68 -8.37
C GLY A 203 -8.82 -0.34 -8.18
N ALA A 204 -7.50 -0.37 -8.22
CA ALA A 204 -6.67 0.83 -8.11
C ALA A 204 -5.39 0.68 -8.91
N LYS A 205 -4.88 1.78 -9.46
CA LYS A 205 -3.52 1.83 -9.99
C LYS A 205 -2.61 2.43 -8.94
N ILE A 206 -1.53 1.74 -8.63
CA ILE A 206 -0.51 2.23 -7.70
C ILE A 206 0.78 2.37 -8.51
N SER A 207 1.31 3.57 -8.59
CA SER A 207 2.60 3.84 -9.24
C SER A 207 3.56 4.39 -8.20
N MET A 208 4.75 3.82 -8.12
CA MET A 208 5.80 4.30 -7.23
C MET A 208 7.13 4.42 -7.95
N GLU A 209 7.91 5.41 -7.54
CA GLU A 209 9.32 5.53 -7.90
C GLU A 209 10.14 5.17 -6.67
N VAL A 210 11.01 4.18 -6.79
CA VAL A 210 11.76 3.65 -5.66
C VAL A 210 12.93 4.59 -5.35
N ASP A 211 12.94 5.20 -4.16
CA ASP A 211 14.10 5.91 -3.59
C ASP A 211 14.83 4.95 -2.66
N LEU A 212 15.98 4.44 -3.11
CA LEU A 212 16.69 3.38 -2.41
C LEU A 212 17.25 3.84 -1.06
N ASN A 213 17.57 5.13 -0.92
CA ASN A 213 18.05 5.69 0.35
C ASN A 213 16.92 5.71 1.39
N ARG A 214 15.71 6.09 0.97
CA ARG A 214 14.52 6.03 1.85
C ARG A 214 14.18 4.60 2.23
N VAL A 215 14.18 3.67 1.28
CA VAL A 215 13.89 2.26 1.57
C VAL A 215 14.91 1.71 2.56
N ARG A 216 16.21 1.98 2.39
CA ARG A 216 17.25 1.56 3.35
C ARG A 216 17.04 2.16 4.74
N ALA A 217 16.68 3.43 4.85
CA ALA A 217 16.39 4.06 6.14
C ALA A 217 15.20 3.39 6.86
N VAL A 218 14.14 3.01 6.11
CA VAL A 218 13.01 2.26 6.66
C VAL A 218 13.44 0.84 7.08
N LEU A 219 14.27 0.16 6.28
CA LEU A 219 14.78 -1.16 6.62
C LEU A 219 15.65 -1.14 7.87
N ASP A 220 16.52 -0.15 8.02
CA ASP A 220 17.36 0.05 9.19
C ASP A 220 16.52 0.23 10.46
N GLU A 221 15.51 1.11 10.41
CA GLU A 221 14.56 1.32 11.52
C GLU A 221 13.77 0.05 11.88
N MET A 222 13.50 -0.80 10.88
CA MET A 222 12.87 -2.11 11.07
C MET A 222 13.82 -3.19 11.60
N GLY A 223 15.11 -2.87 11.79
CA GLY A 223 16.15 -3.81 12.24
C GLY A 223 16.65 -4.74 11.14
N ASN A 224 16.60 -4.30 9.88
CA ASN A 224 17.05 -5.02 8.69
C ASN A 224 18.16 -4.26 7.95
N ALA A 225 19.04 -3.57 8.69
CA ALA A 225 20.15 -2.78 8.13
C ALA A 225 21.10 -3.59 7.24
N ASP A 226 21.24 -4.89 7.53
CA ASP A 226 22.13 -5.81 6.83
C ASP A 226 21.58 -6.27 5.45
N VAL A 227 20.32 -5.95 5.13
CA VAL A 227 19.69 -6.35 3.88
C VAL A 227 20.22 -5.52 2.71
N VAL A 228 20.95 -6.19 1.81
CA VAL A 228 21.51 -5.56 0.61
C VAL A 228 20.47 -5.52 -0.50
N LEU A 229 20.05 -4.30 -0.88
CA LEU A 229 19.15 -4.08 -2.01
C LEU A 229 19.94 -3.81 -3.31
N PRO A 230 19.52 -4.37 -4.46
CA PRO A 230 20.22 -4.17 -5.73
C PRO A 230 20.19 -2.70 -6.16
N PRO A 231 21.33 -2.14 -6.64
CA PRO A 231 21.42 -0.72 -6.99
C PRO A 231 20.50 -0.33 -8.14
N GLY A 232 20.13 -1.28 -9.01
CA GLY A 232 19.19 -1.06 -10.11
C GLY A 232 17.74 -0.78 -9.68
N LEU A 233 17.43 -0.86 -8.38
CA LEU A 233 16.14 -0.44 -7.85
C LEU A 233 15.99 1.08 -7.75
N ASP A 234 17.08 1.83 -7.58
CA ASP A 234 16.98 3.27 -7.36
C ASP A 234 16.46 3.99 -8.62
N GLY A 235 15.41 4.79 -8.45
CA GLY A 235 14.68 5.44 -9.54
C GLY A 235 13.78 4.50 -10.37
N ALA A 236 13.66 3.23 -10.00
CA ALA A 236 12.80 2.29 -10.72
C ALA A 236 11.32 2.65 -10.53
N LYS A 237 10.58 2.73 -11.64
CA LYS A 237 9.14 2.99 -11.65
C LYS A 237 8.36 1.68 -11.66
N VAL A 238 7.77 1.34 -10.53
CA VAL A 238 6.97 0.11 -10.37
C VAL A 238 5.50 0.49 -10.38
N ASN A 239 4.72 -0.17 -11.24
CA ASN A 239 3.27 0.03 -11.31
C ASN A 239 2.54 -1.26 -10.98
N PHE A 240 1.56 -1.17 -10.08
CA PHE A 240 0.64 -2.23 -9.71
C PHE A 240 -0.74 -1.88 -10.26
N ASP A 241 -1.34 -2.79 -11.03
CA ASP A 241 -2.75 -2.69 -11.41
C ASP A 241 -3.53 -3.69 -10.54
N LEU A 242 -4.20 -3.14 -9.53
CA LEU A 242 -5.12 -3.90 -8.70
C LEU A 242 -6.47 -3.96 -9.42
N GLN A 243 -6.95 -5.17 -9.65
CA GLN A 243 -8.25 -5.40 -10.24
C GLN A 243 -9.35 -5.27 -9.19
N ALA A 244 -10.60 -5.13 -9.63
CA ALA A 244 -11.72 -5.10 -8.72
C ALA A 244 -11.82 -6.43 -7.95
N SER A 245 -12.18 -6.35 -6.67
CA SER A 245 -12.42 -7.53 -5.84
C SER A 245 -13.87 -7.58 -5.39
N VAL A 246 -14.44 -8.77 -5.40
CA VAL A 246 -15.80 -9.04 -4.92
C VAL A 246 -15.73 -9.78 -3.61
N VAL A 247 -16.53 -9.34 -2.63
CA VAL A 247 -16.62 -9.97 -1.32
C VAL A 247 -18.07 -10.30 -1.01
N GLY A 248 -18.33 -11.58 -0.79
CA GLY A 248 -19.62 -12.10 -0.33
C GLY A 248 -19.55 -12.58 1.10
N PHE A 249 -20.54 -12.21 1.90
CA PHE A 249 -20.74 -12.74 3.26
C PHE A 249 -21.85 -13.77 3.24
N PHE A 250 -21.64 -14.92 3.86
CA PHE A 250 -22.55 -16.07 3.81
C PHE A 250 -22.75 -16.70 5.19
N GLY A 251 -23.91 -17.33 5.39
CA GLY A 251 -24.29 -17.94 6.65
C GLY A 251 -24.86 -16.94 7.66
N ASP A 252 -24.80 -17.27 8.95
CA ASP A 252 -25.35 -16.42 10.00
C ASP A 252 -24.39 -15.27 10.35
N CYS A 253 -24.55 -14.16 9.63
CA CYS A 253 -23.75 -12.96 9.81
C CYS A 253 -24.49 -11.84 10.56
N SER A 254 -25.47 -12.21 11.40
CA SER A 254 -26.30 -11.31 12.21
C SER A 254 -25.50 -10.39 13.16
N GLY A 255 -24.26 -10.75 13.50
CA GLY A 255 -23.36 -9.96 14.35
C GLY A 255 -22.66 -8.77 13.68
N GLY A 256 -23.05 -8.39 12.45
CA GLY A 256 -22.48 -7.25 11.73
C GLY A 256 -21.62 -7.63 10.53
N ALA A 257 -22.12 -8.50 9.62
CA ALA A 257 -21.47 -8.72 8.33
C ALA A 257 -21.24 -7.40 7.59
N GLY A 258 -19.99 -7.17 7.23
CA GLY A 258 -19.57 -6.02 6.48
C GLY A 258 -18.13 -5.64 6.80
N PHE A 259 -17.68 -4.61 6.10
CA PHE A 259 -16.44 -3.96 6.44
C PHE A 259 -16.73 -2.91 7.51
N GLY A 260 -16.00 -2.95 8.61
CA GLY A 260 -16.10 -1.92 9.65
C GLY A 260 -15.91 -0.50 9.08
N SER A 261 -16.61 0.47 9.66
CA SER A 261 -16.37 1.87 9.31
C SER A 261 -14.98 2.32 9.77
N PRO A 262 -14.21 3.04 8.95
CA PRO A 262 -12.97 3.68 9.39
C PRO A 262 -13.21 4.62 10.57
N GLU A 263 -14.40 5.22 10.68
CA GLU A 263 -14.76 6.21 11.69
C GLU A 263 -15.16 5.59 13.04
N ASP A 264 -15.47 4.29 13.06
CA ASP A 264 -15.86 3.58 14.28
C ASP A 264 -14.87 2.43 14.59
N PRO A 265 -13.92 2.64 15.53
CA PRO A 265 -12.96 1.63 15.96
C PRO A 265 -13.60 0.35 16.49
N SER A 266 -14.83 0.42 17.02
CA SER A 266 -15.57 -0.75 17.51
C SER A 266 -16.15 -1.60 16.37
N ALA A 267 -16.51 -0.96 15.25
CA ALA A 267 -16.95 -1.61 14.02
C ALA A 267 -15.78 -2.20 13.20
N ARG A 268 -14.52 -1.75 13.42
CA ARG A 268 -13.34 -2.26 12.68
C ARG A 268 -13.03 -3.74 12.92
N ARG A 269 -13.60 -4.37 13.95
CA ARG A 269 -13.41 -5.80 14.18
C ARG A 269 -14.27 -6.59 13.20
N ARG A 270 -13.62 -7.24 12.23
CA ARG A 270 -14.20 -8.33 11.43
C ARG A 270 -14.55 -9.51 12.34
N ASN A 271 -15.61 -9.38 13.13
CA ASN A 271 -16.14 -10.47 13.92
C ASN A 271 -17.07 -11.28 13.01
N LEU A 272 -16.47 -12.18 12.23
CA LEU A 272 -17.21 -13.29 11.66
C LEU A 272 -17.70 -14.13 12.85
N GLY A 273 -19.00 -14.05 13.11
CA GLY A 273 -19.66 -14.86 14.13
C GLY A 273 -19.57 -16.35 13.82
N PRO A 274 -19.86 -17.23 14.80
CA PRO A 274 -19.94 -18.65 14.54
C PRO A 274 -20.99 -18.92 13.46
N GLY A 275 -20.57 -19.44 12.30
CA GLY A 275 -21.47 -19.70 11.16
C GLY A 275 -21.45 -18.64 10.05
N CYS A 276 -20.78 -17.50 10.24
CA CYS A 276 -20.51 -16.54 9.16
C CYS A 276 -19.17 -16.85 8.49
N PHE A 277 -19.15 -16.82 7.17
CA PHE A 277 -17.90 -16.84 6.40
C PHE A 277 -17.92 -15.79 5.29
N MET A 278 -16.72 -15.44 4.85
CA MET A 278 -16.45 -14.45 3.82
C MET A 278 -15.77 -15.15 2.66
N LEU A 279 -16.30 -14.95 1.45
CA LEU A 279 -15.69 -15.36 0.19
C LEU A 279 -15.21 -14.11 -0.55
N THR A 280 -13.92 -14.03 -0.83
CA THR A 280 -13.32 -12.99 -1.65
C THR A 280 -12.88 -13.57 -2.98
N GLN A 281 -13.13 -12.83 -4.06
CA GLN A 281 -12.74 -13.17 -5.43
C GLN A 281 -12.08 -11.95 -6.05
N VAL A 282 -10.88 -12.11 -6.59
CA VAL A 282 -10.15 -11.02 -7.23
C VAL A 282 -9.37 -11.57 -8.42
N LEU A 283 -9.42 -10.87 -9.55
CA LEU A 283 -8.56 -11.20 -10.67
C LEU A 283 -7.10 -10.94 -10.27
N SER A 284 -6.22 -11.89 -10.60
CA SER A 284 -4.82 -11.83 -10.19
C SER A 284 -4.18 -10.46 -10.52
N PRO A 285 -3.56 -9.78 -9.54
CA PRO A 285 -2.98 -8.47 -9.77
C PRO A 285 -1.79 -8.57 -10.73
N THR A 286 -1.56 -7.50 -11.47
CA THR A 286 -0.38 -7.40 -12.35
C THR A 286 0.59 -6.36 -11.84
N VAL A 287 1.87 -6.73 -11.79
CA VAL A 287 2.97 -5.80 -11.47
C VAL A 287 3.81 -5.59 -12.71
N SER A 288 4.12 -4.34 -13.03
CA SER A 288 5.02 -3.98 -14.12
C SER A 288 6.19 -3.16 -13.59
N ALA A 289 7.39 -3.48 -14.08
CA ALA A 289 8.63 -2.80 -13.74
C ALA A 289 9.44 -2.46 -15.00
N PRO A 290 10.39 -1.50 -14.93
CA PRO A 290 11.21 -1.13 -16.08
C PRO A 290 12.07 -2.32 -16.53
N GLY A 291 12.25 -2.47 -17.84
CA GLY A 291 13.09 -3.53 -18.41
C GLY A 291 14.54 -3.41 -17.91
N GLY A 292 15.02 -4.45 -17.23
CA GLY A 292 16.34 -4.49 -16.59
C GLY A 292 16.29 -4.79 -15.09
N LEU A 293 15.12 -4.68 -14.46
CA LEU A 293 14.94 -5.08 -13.07
C LEU A 293 14.70 -6.59 -12.96
N ASN A 294 15.62 -7.29 -12.29
CA ASN A 294 15.53 -8.72 -12.08
C ASN A 294 14.71 -9.01 -10.81
N ILE A 295 13.58 -9.71 -10.94
CA ILE A 295 12.69 -10.00 -9.79
C ILE A 295 13.37 -10.91 -8.77
N ASP A 296 14.28 -11.79 -9.21
CA ASP A 296 14.99 -12.72 -8.32
C ASP A 296 15.98 -11.98 -7.41
N GLU A 297 16.56 -10.88 -7.90
CA GLU A 297 17.43 -9.99 -7.13
C GLU A 297 16.65 -9.19 -6.08
N ILE A 298 15.33 -9.06 -6.22
CA ILE A 298 14.44 -8.41 -5.25
C ILE A 298 13.87 -9.43 -4.26
N ALA A 299 13.57 -10.64 -4.73
CA ALA A 299 12.96 -11.69 -3.92
C ALA A 299 13.85 -12.09 -2.74
N THR A 300 15.16 -12.19 -2.94
CA THR A 300 16.09 -12.58 -1.86
C THR A 300 16.11 -11.56 -0.70
N PRO A 301 16.30 -10.24 -0.95
CA PRO A 301 16.13 -9.23 0.10
C PRO A 301 14.75 -9.24 0.77
N LEU A 302 13.67 -9.43 -0.01
CA LEU A 302 12.31 -9.49 0.53
C LEU A 302 12.13 -10.67 1.50
N LEU A 303 12.68 -11.84 1.17
CA LEU A 303 12.67 -13.04 2.02
C LEU A 303 13.44 -12.81 3.32
N GLN A 304 14.55 -12.07 3.28
CA GLN A 304 15.30 -11.69 4.48
C GLN A 304 14.50 -10.75 5.38
N VAL A 305 13.80 -9.76 4.79
CA VAL A 305 12.88 -8.88 5.53
C VAL A 305 11.75 -9.69 6.18
N MET A 306 11.30 -10.78 5.54
CA MET A 306 10.34 -11.73 6.11
C MET A 306 10.92 -12.66 7.19
N GLY A 307 12.21 -12.52 7.51
CA GLY A 307 12.88 -13.20 8.62
C GLY A 307 13.74 -14.40 8.23
N MET A 308 13.97 -14.65 6.93
CA MET A 308 14.94 -15.66 6.50
C MET A 308 16.37 -15.15 6.65
N THR A 309 17.31 -16.06 6.89
CA THR A 309 18.73 -15.76 6.71
C THR A 309 19.07 -15.58 5.23
N GLU A 310 20.20 -14.95 4.91
CA GLU A 310 20.63 -14.80 3.51
C GLU A 310 20.76 -16.15 2.79
N ALA A 311 21.29 -17.18 3.48
CA ALA A 311 21.46 -18.52 2.92
C ALA A 311 20.11 -19.18 2.62
N GLU A 312 19.17 -19.14 3.57
CA GLU A 312 17.81 -19.66 3.38
C GLU A 312 17.06 -18.92 2.28
N ALA A 313 17.18 -17.59 2.23
CA ALA A 313 16.55 -16.77 1.20
C ALA A 313 17.08 -17.11 -0.20
N LYS A 314 18.41 -17.30 -0.34
CA LYS A 314 19.02 -17.72 -1.61
C LYS A 314 18.57 -19.11 -2.03
N GLU A 315 18.59 -20.09 -1.12
CA GLU A 315 18.13 -21.45 -1.41
C GLU A 315 16.66 -21.44 -1.83
N PHE A 316 15.79 -20.78 -1.06
CA PHE A 316 14.37 -20.67 -1.38
C PHE A 316 14.14 -19.99 -2.74
N SER A 317 14.89 -18.92 -3.03
CA SER A 317 14.74 -18.17 -4.28
C SER A 317 15.05 -18.99 -5.54
N GLN A 318 15.90 -20.03 -5.41
CA GLN A 318 16.22 -20.93 -6.53
C GLN A 318 15.12 -21.96 -6.81
N THR A 319 14.18 -22.13 -5.88
CA THR A 319 13.11 -23.14 -5.97
C THR A 319 11.77 -22.57 -6.46
N VAL A 320 11.66 -21.25 -6.55
CA VAL A 320 10.40 -20.54 -6.81
C VAL A 320 10.56 -19.61 -8.01
N ASP A 321 9.62 -19.68 -8.95
CA ASP A 321 9.49 -18.68 -10.01
C ASP A 321 8.67 -17.49 -9.48
N PHE A 322 9.36 -16.41 -9.10
CA PHE A 322 8.71 -15.20 -8.57
C PHE A 322 7.94 -14.40 -9.62
N THR A 323 8.03 -14.74 -10.90
CA THR A 323 7.24 -14.07 -11.94
C THR A 323 5.79 -14.56 -11.94
N THR A 324 5.54 -15.76 -11.41
CA THR A 324 4.20 -16.38 -11.37
C THR A 324 3.75 -16.82 -9.98
N THR A 325 4.65 -16.84 -8.99
CA THR A 325 4.33 -17.34 -7.65
C THR A 325 4.06 -16.22 -6.66
N MET A 326 2.86 -16.19 -6.11
CA MET A 326 2.51 -15.30 -4.99
C MET A 326 2.92 -15.94 -3.66
N LEU A 327 3.72 -15.23 -2.88
CA LEU A 327 4.08 -15.64 -1.53
C LEU A 327 3.01 -15.22 -0.52
N VAL A 328 2.62 -16.15 0.36
CA VAL A 328 1.73 -15.87 1.49
C VAL A 328 2.49 -16.10 2.80
N PRO A 329 2.79 -15.03 3.57
CA PRO A 329 3.52 -15.16 4.82
C PRO A 329 2.66 -15.76 5.94
N ILE A 330 3.15 -16.83 6.58
CA ILE A 330 2.47 -17.59 7.63
C ILE A 330 3.24 -17.45 8.96
N PRO A 331 2.66 -16.84 9.99
CA PRO A 331 3.26 -16.78 11.31
C PRO A 331 3.51 -18.15 11.96
N ARG A 332 4.77 -18.55 12.16
CA ARG A 332 5.19 -19.89 12.65
C ARG A 332 4.54 -20.37 13.96
N ASN A 333 4.09 -19.45 14.81
CA ASN A 333 3.62 -19.77 16.17
C ASN A 333 2.11 -19.59 16.38
N VAL A 334 1.43 -18.93 15.45
CA VAL A 334 0.00 -18.62 15.57
C VAL A 334 -0.81 -19.12 14.37
N SER A 335 -0.17 -19.81 13.42
CA SER A 335 -0.85 -20.40 12.27
C SER A 335 -0.08 -21.60 11.73
N SER A 336 -0.82 -22.57 11.20
CA SER A 336 -0.29 -23.67 10.41
C SER A 336 -0.82 -23.56 8.98
N ALA A 337 -0.02 -23.99 8.01
CA ALA A 337 -0.42 -24.06 6.61
C ALA A 337 -0.29 -25.48 6.06
N GLU A 338 -1.30 -25.90 5.30
CA GLU A 338 -1.36 -27.19 4.64
C GLU A 338 -1.80 -26.98 3.18
N THR A 339 -1.12 -27.64 2.24
CA THR A 339 -1.60 -27.74 0.86
C THR A 339 -2.78 -28.72 0.78
N VAL A 340 -3.88 -28.30 0.16
CA VAL A 340 -5.11 -29.07 0.03
C VAL A 340 -5.61 -29.08 -1.42
N SER A 341 -6.49 -30.03 -1.76
CA SER A 341 -7.24 -30.01 -3.02
C SER A 341 -8.59 -29.33 -2.79
N VAL A 342 -8.88 -28.28 -3.56
CA VAL A 342 -10.12 -27.52 -3.49
C VAL A 342 -10.55 -27.14 -4.90
N ASP A 343 -11.83 -27.33 -5.23
CA ASP A 343 -12.42 -26.93 -6.51
C ASP A 343 -11.66 -27.49 -7.73
N GLY A 344 -11.13 -28.70 -7.58
CA GLY A 344 -10.34 -29.42 -8.59
C GLY A 344 -8.91 -28.92 -8.78
N VAL A 345 -8.44 -27.97 -7.98
CA VAL A 345 -7.09 -27.39 -8.05
C VAL A 345 -6.37 -27.45 -6.70
N LYS A 346 -5.06 -27.14 -6.71
CA LYS A 346 -4.24 -27.02 -5.51
C LYS A 346 -4.57 -25.70 -4.80
N GLY A 347 -4.78 -25.76 -3.48
CA GLY A 347 -4.98 -24.60 -2.62
C GLY A 347 -4.14 -24.70 -1.35
N ASN A 348 -4.11 -23.61 -0.59
CA ASN A 348 -3.44 -23.54 0.71
C ASN A 348 -4.48 -23.24 1.80
N LEU A 349 -4.58 -24.14 2.77
CA LEU A 349 -5.39 -23.97 3.96
C LEU A 349 -4.50 -23.49 5.09
N ILE A 350 -4.88 -22.38 5.72
CA ILE A 350 -4.22 -21.81 6.87
C ILE A 350 -5.17 -21.86 8.06
N LEU A 351 -4.72 -22.48 9.15
CA LEU A 351 -5.47 -22.60 10.40
C LEU A 351 -4.78 -21.78 11.47
N HIS A 352 -5.51 -20.87 12.11
CA HIS A 352 -4.96 -20.03 13.17
C HIS A 352 -4.92 -20.78 14.51
N SER A 353 -3.76 -20.87 15.14
CA SER A 353 -3.62 -21.47 16.47
C SER A 353 -4.34 -20.62 17.52
N GLY A 354 -5.09 -21.26 18.42
CA GLY A 354 -5.80 -20.56 19.51
C GLY A 354 -7.11 -19.88 19.10
N SER A 355 -7.49 -19.90 17.82
CA SER A 355 -8.82 -19.49 17.36
C SER A 355 -9.35 -20.54 16.38
N GLN A 356 -10.64 -20.86 16.40
CA GLN A 356 -11.23 -21.77 15.42
C GLN A 356 -11.39 -21.09 14.06
N ARG A 357 -10.39 -20.36 13.56
CA ARG A 357 -10.46 -19.59 12.31
C ARG A 357 -9.57 -20.20 11.25
N PHE A 358 -10.06 -20.16 10.02
CA PHE A 358 -9.32 -20.61 8.85
C PHE A 358 -9.31 -19.55 7.75
N LEU A 359 -8.28 -19.63 6.90
CA LEU A 359 -8.18 -19.01 5.60
C LEU A 359 -7.86 -20.10 4.59
N LEU A 360 -8.75 -20.34 3.63
CA LEU A 360 -8.49 -21.19 2.47
C LEU A 360 -8.27 -20.30 1.27
N ILE A 361 -7.12 -20.40 0.59
CA ILE A 361 -6.77 -19.57 -0.57
C ILE A 361 -6.28 -20.44 -1.72
N TRP A 362 -6.76 -20.15 -2.94
CA TRP A 362 -6.35 -20.87 -4.16
C TRP A 362 -6.51 -19.99 -5.39
N ILE A 363 -5.93 -20.42 -6.51
CA ILE A 363 -6.05 -19.76 -7.81
C ILE A 363 -6.73 -20.71 -8.77
N LYS A 364 -7.74 -20.23 -9.49
CA LYS A 364 -8.39 -20.96 -10.58
C LYS A 364 -8.84 -19.97 -11.64
N ASP A 365 -8.55 -20.28 -12.90
CA ASP A 365 -8.92 -19.44 -14.05
C ASP A 365 -8.49 -17.96 -13.87
N GLU A 366 -7.27 -17.75 -13.37
CA GLU A 366 -6.67 -16.44 -13.06
C GLU A 366 -7.33 -15.66 -11.90
N VAL A 367 -8.39 -16.20 -11.29
CA VAL A 367 -9.05 -15.61 -10.13
C VAL A 367 -8.45 -16.20 -8.85
N ILE A 368 -8.03 -15.32 -7.95
CA ILE A 368 -7.65 -15.66 -6.59
C ILE A 368 -8.93 -15.72 -5.77
N TYR A 369 -9.17 -16.90 -5.20
CA TYR A 369 -10.26 -17.15 -4.27
C TYR A 369 -9.71 -17.21 -2.86
N SER A 370 -10.42 -16.60 -1.91
CA SER A 370 -10.15 -16.82 -0.49
C SER A 370 -11.43 -16.97 0.31
N VAL A 371 -11.51 -18.00 1.14
CA VAL A 371 -12.57 -18.20 2.12
C VAL A 371 -12.00 -17.99 3.50
N THR A 372 -12.58 -17.08 4.27
CA THR A 372 -12.26 -16.88 5.69
C THR A 372 -13.49 -17.17 6.53
N GLY A 373 -13.34 -17.94 7.60
CA GLY A 373 -14.47 -18.30 8.45
C GLY A 373 -14.05 -18.91 9.77
N VAL A 374 -15.04 -19.35 10.55
CA VAL A 374 -14.85 -20.11 11.78
C VAL A 374 -15.10 -21.60 11.49
N GLY A 375 -14.18 -22.47 11.88
CA GLY A 375 -14.24 -23.92 11.69
C GLY A 375 -12.87 -24.55 11.47
N GLY A 376 -12.90 -25.81 11.02
CA GLY A 376 -11.71 -26.58 10.64
C GLY A 376 -11.61 -26.83 9.13
N LYS A 377 -10.71 -27.74 8.76
CA LYS A 377 -10.42 -28.13 7.39
C LYS A 377 -11.66 -28.61 6.62
N GLU A 378 -12.48 -29.44 7.24
CA GLU A 378 -13.67 -30.02 6.62
C GLU A 378 -14.62 -28.92 6.17
N LYS A 379 -14.88 -27.93 7.03
CA LYS A 379 -15.76 -26.81 6.71
C LYS A 379 -15.19 -25.92 5.61
N ALA A 380 -13.89 -25.65 5.66
CA ALA A 380 -13.21 -24.86 4.63
C ALA A 380 -13.33 -25.52 3.25
N LEU A 381 -13.07 -26.84 3.18
CA LEU A 381 -13.15 -27.61 1.95
C LEU A 381 -14.59 -27.82 1.46
N GLU A 382 -15.55 -28.00 2.36
CA GLU A 382 -16.99 -28.04 2.04
C GLU A 382 -17.38 -26.76 1.29
N ILE A 383 -17.03 -25.58 1.83
CA ILE A 383 -17.33 -24.29 1.21
C ILE A 383 -16.61 -24.16 -0.13
N GLY A 384 -15.29 -24.37 -0.17
CA GLY A 384 -14.49 -24.21 -1.39
C GLY A 384 -14.93 -25.13 -2.53
N ASN A 385 -15.30 -26.38 -2.24
CA ASN A 385 -15.77 -27.35 -3.24
C ASN A 385 -17.23 -27.13 -3.66
N SER A 386 -18.00 -26.36 -2.89
CA SER A 386 -19.40 -26.06 -3.20
C SER A 386 -19.58 -24.92 -4.20
N LEU A 387 -18.52 -24.18 -4.54
CA LEU A 387 -18.63 -23.01 -5.43
C LEU A 387 -19.14 -23.42 -6.81
N GLY A 388 -20.18 -22.72 -7.27
CA GLY A 388 -20.86 -22.93 -8.56
C GLY A 388 -20.87 -21.67 -9.40
#